data_AF-A0AA39IWM3-F1
#
_entry.id   AF-A0AA39IWM3-F1
#
_cell.length_a   1.000
_cell.length_b   1.000
_cell.length_c   1.000
_cell.angle_alpha   90.00
_cell.angle_beta   90.00
_cell.angle_gamma   90.00
#
_symmetry.space_group_name_H-M   'P 1'
#
loop_
_entity.id
_entity.type
_entity.pdbx_description
1 polymer ?
#
loop_
_entity_poly.entity_id
_entity_poly.type
_entity_poly.pdbx_seq_one_letter_code
_entity_poly.pdbx_strand_id
1 'polypeptide(L)'
;MTEDISVSSQPCRRGCPKKYEDDEDHREARAATQAHYYQRHQEALTEEMCQRYHTCKPPTVHTCTCKPHEKYVIPPSKLSLPKKSSLPKRMMCQILQYHAEMLQITMQDPVKHAHQLRTGFLFKENASLDAMEKALKDIDHCQDWAQRDLDAIYQDSGITCAFHKAEEIVGWIGQAQGYHQDILEPDKYKKHILKHITQTDVGLGIAVMEYWY
;
A
#
# COMPACT_ATOMS: atom_id res chain seq x y z
N MET A 1 -4.52 -49.78 22.31
CA MET A 1 -5.12 -49.78 20.96
C MET A 1 -4.56 -48.56 20.26
N THR A 2 -3.52 -48.76 19.47
CA THR A 2 -2.79 -47.72 18.75
C THR A 2 -3.05 -48.01 17.29
N GLU A 3 -3.78 -47.12 16.63
CA GLU A 3 -4.13 -47.27 15.21
C GLU A 3 -2.99 -46.70 14.36
N ASP A 4 -2.30 -47.58 13.65
CA ASP A 4 -1.30 -47.23 12.64
C ASP A 4 -1.98 -46.63 11.41
N ILE A 5 -1.79 -45.32 11.22
CA ILE A 5 -2.19 -44.61 9.99
C ILE A 5 -1.13 -44.91 8.93
N SER A 6 -1.41 -45.90 8.09
CA SER A 6 -0.59 -46.25 6.93
C SER A 6 -0.76 -45.19 5.84
N VAL A 7 0.24 -44.31 5.67
CA VAL A 7 0.29 -43.32 4.60
C VAL A 7 0.78 -44.02 3.33
N SER A 8 -0.16 -44.32 2.43
CA SER A 8 0.12 -44.87 1.10
C SER A 8 0.80 -43.82 0.22
N SER A 9 2.08 -44.02 -0.09
CA SER A 9 2.86 -43.22 -1.04
C SER A 9 2.53 -43.64 -2.47
N GLN A 10 1.47 -43.08 -3.05
CA GLN A 10 1.20 -43.25 -4.48
C GLN A 10 2.25 -42.51 -5.32
N PRO A 11 2.78 -43.14 -6.39
CA PRO A 11 3.74 -42.50 -7.28
C PRO A 11 3.06 -41.38 -8.10
N CYS A 12 3.68 -40.20 -8.08
CA CYS A 12 3.27 -39.03 -8.86
C CYS A 12 3.20 -39.38 -10.35
N ARG A 13 1.99 -39.60 -10.88
CA ARG A 13 1.78 -39.68 -12.33
C ARG A 13 2.15 -38.32 -12.94
N ARG A 14 3.10 -38.30 -13.88
CA ARG A 14 3.39 -37.15 -14.74
C ARG A 14 2.12 -36.83 -15.54
N GLY A 15 1.33 -35.87 -15.04
CA GLY A 15 0.10 -35.43 -15.68
C GLY A 15 0.41 -34.68 -16.97
N CYS A 16 -0.39 -34.93 -18.01
CA CYS A 16 -0.40 -34.12 -19.22
C CYS A 16 -0.70 -32.65 -18.86
N PRO A 17 -0.14 -31.66 -19.59
CA PRO A 17 -0.47 -30.26 -19.39
C PRO A 17 -1.99 -30.06 -19.48
N LYS A 18 -2.61 -29.59 -18.40
CA LYS A 18 -4.02 -29.24 -18.37
C LYS A 18 -4.20 -28.03 -19.28
N LYS A 19 -5.08 -28.13 -20.29
CA LYS A 19 -5.45 -26.98 -21.11
C LYS A 19 -6.44 -26.14 -20.29
N TYR A 20 -6.15 -24.85 -20.16
CA TYR A 20 -7.06 -23.87 -19.53
C TYR A 20 -8.03 -23.37 -20.60
N GLU A 21 -9.31 -23.28 -20.27
CA GLU A 21 -10.36 -22.90 -21.23
C GLU A 21 -10.54 -21.38 -21.32
N ASP A 22 -10.18 -20.64 -20.27
CA ASP A 22 -10.23 -19.19 -20.23
C ASP A 22 -9.04 -18.54 -19.47
N ASP A 23 -8.96 -17.20 -19.53
CA ASP A 23 -7.89 -16.41 -18.91
C ASP A 23 -7.99 -16.35 -17.37
N GLU A 24 -9.17 -16.59 -16.81
CA GLU A 24 -9.41 -16.58 -15.37
C GLU A 24 -8.89 -17.88 -14.74
N ASP A 25 -9.21 -19.02 -15.34
CA ASP A 25 -8.63 -20.34 -15.06
C ASP A 25 -7.10 -20.31 -15.15
N HIS A 26 -6.59 -19.65 -16.18
CA HIS A 26 -5.14 -19.53 -16.37
C HIS A 26 -4.50 -18.65 -15.29
N ARG A 27 -5.21 -17.67 -14.76
CA ARG A 27 -4.76 -16.81 -13.65
C ARG A 27 -4.81 -17.55 -12.32
N GLU A 28 -5.90 -18.26 -12.05
CA GLU A 28 -6.08 -19.05 -10.83
C GLU A 28 -5.05 -20.17 -10.74
N ALA A 29 -4.81 -20.90 -11.84
CA ALA A 29 -3.81 -21.95 -11.86
C ALA A 29 -2.37 -21.43 -11.67
N ARG A 30 -2.08 -20.22 -12.17
CA ARG A 30 -0.81 -19.54 -11.90
C ARG A 30 -0.69 -19.17 -10.43
N ALA A 31 -1.73 -18.58 -9.84
CA ALA A 31 -1.77 -18.23 -8.43
C ALA A 31 -1.60 -19.45 -7.52
N ALA A 32 -2.28 -20.56 -7.82
CA ALA A 32 -2.17 -21.82 -7.07
C ALA A 32 -0.77 -22.45 -7.20
N THR A 33 -0.21 -22.47 -8.40
CA THR A 33 1.16 -22.96 -8.64
C THR A 33 2.19 -22.12 -7.88
N GLN A 34 2.00 -20.81 -7.88
CA GLN A 34 2.83 -19.85 -7.16
C GLN A 34 2.72 -20.04 -5.65
N ALA A 35 1.51 -20.18 -5.11
CA ALA A 35 1.28 -20.45 -3.69
C ALA A 35 1.97 -21.75 -3.25
N HIS A 36 1.88 -22.81 -4.06
CA HIS A 36 2.58 -24.07 -3.78
C HIS A 36 4.10 -23.94 -3.84
N TYR A 37 4.63 -23.16 -4.78
CA TYR A 37 6.07 -22.89 -4.84
C TYR A 37 6.55 -22.20 -3.55
N TYR A 38 5.86 -21.15 -3.11
CA TYR A 38 6.24 -20.44 -1.88
C TYR A 38 6.06 -21.29 -0.64
N GLN A 39 4.99 -22.06 -0.53
CA GLN A 39 4.78 -22.96 0.60
C GLN A 39 5.88 -24.03 0.69
N ARG A 40 6.29 -24.60 -0.45
CA ARG A 40 7.36 -25.62 -0.50
C ARG A 40 8.73 -25.04 -0.22
N HIS A 41 8.97 -23.78 -0.61
CA HIS A 41 10.28 -23.13 -0.48
C HIS A 41 10.33 -22.11 0.65
N GLN A 42 9.32 -22.07 1.53
CA GLN A 42 9.24 -21.10 2.61
C GLN A 42 10.47 -21.21 3.53
N GLU A 43 10.87 -22.43 3.91
CA GLU A 43 12.02 -22.68 4.77
C GLU A 43 13.34 -22.28 4.09
N ALA A 44 13.52 -22.64 2.81
CA ALA A 44 14.72 -22.31 2.05
C ALA A 44 14.87 -20.80 1.77
N LEU A 45 13.77 -20.12 1.46
CA LEU A 45 13.74 -18.66 1.31
C LEU A 45 14.03 -17.96 2.64
N THR A 46 13.50 -18.47 3.75
CA THR A 46 13.75 -17.90 5.08
C THR A 46 15.21 -18.11 5.49
N GLU A 47 15.79 -19.27 5.22
CA GLU A 47 17.19 -19.58 5.52
C GLU A 47 18.16 -18.79 4.63
N GLU A 48 17.90 -18.68 3.33
CA GLU A 48 18.72 -17.88 2.40
C GLU A 48 18.64 -16.39 2.74
N MET A 49 17.44 -15.88 3.10
CA MET A 49 17.29 -14.52 3.60
C MET A 49 18.02 -14.31 4.92
N CYS A 50 17.87 -15.21 5.90
CA CYS A 50 18.62 -15.15 7.16
C CYS A 50 20.13 -15.15 6.92
N GLN A 51 20.65 -16.02 6.04
CA GLN A 51 22.07 -16.06 5.69
C GLN A 51 22.52 -14.74 5.06
N ARG A 52 21.76 -14.15 4.13
CA ARG A 52 22.09 -12.83 3.56
C ARG A 52 22.06 -11.72 4.62
N TYR A 53 21.08 -11.75 5.52
CA TYR A 53 20.97 -10.76 6.60
C TYR A 53 22.08 -10.87 7.64
N HIS A 54 22.52 -12.09 7.97
CA HIS A 54 23.60 -12.32 8.94
C HIS A 54 25.00 -12.17 8.35
N THR A 55 25.18 -12.34 7.04
CA THR A 55 26.47 -12.13 6.35
C THR A 55 26.68 -10.69 5.87
N CYS A 56 25.61 -9.91 5.70
CA CYS A 56 25.72 -8.48 5.46
C CYS A 56 26.15 -7.77 6.74
N LYS A 57 27.33 -7.15 6.73
CA LYS A 57 27.70 -6.20 7.79
C LYS A 57 26.59 -5.16 7.90
N PRO A 58 26.02 -4.92 9.09
CA PRO A 58 25.00 -3.90 9.24
C PRO A 58 25.57 -2.56 8.76
N PRO A 59 24.80 -1.77 8.00
CA PRO A 59 25.25 -0.45 7.56
C PRO A 59 25.64 0.36 8.79
N THR A 60 26.80 1.02 8.75
CA THR A 60 27.28 1.87 9.83
C THR A 60 26.27 3.00 10.05
N VAL A 61 25.42 2.84 11.06
CA VAL A 61 24.44 3.87 11.43
C VAL A 61 25.18 4.97 12.16
N HIS A 62 25.36 6.11 11.52
CA HIS A 62 25.84 7.31 12.21
C HIS A 62 24.72 7.84 13.11
N THR A 63 24.79 7.56 14.40
CA THR A 63 23.92 8.18 15.40
C THR A 63 24.44 9.59 15.68
N CYS A 64 23.70 10.61 15.25
CA CYS A 64 23.94 11.99 15.67
C CYS A 64 23.16 12.26 16.96
N THR A 65 23.87 12.55 18.05
CA THR A 65 23.28 12.91 19.35
C THR A 65 22.89 14.39 19.35
N CYS A 66 21.66 14.69 18.92
CA CYS A 66 21.04 15.98 19.20
C CYS A 66 20.10 15.84 20.41
N LYS A 67 20.59 16.24 21.58
CA LYS A 67 19.90 16.37 22.89
C LYS A 67 19.55 15.08 23.65
N PRO A 68 19.38 15.15 24.99
CA PRO A 68 19.47 13.97 25.87
C PRO A 68 18.30 12.97 25.83
N HIS A 69 17.15 13.26 25.21
CA HIS A 69 15.95 12.43 25.40
C HIS A 69 15.13 12.06 24.17
N GLU A 70 15.58 12.34 22.95
CA GLU A 70 14.84 11.96 21.74
C GLU A 70 15.77 11.31 20.70
N LYS A 71 15.62 9.99 20.52
CA LYS A 71 16.27 9.26 19.43
C LYS A 71 15.29 9.18 18.27
N TYR A 72 15.40 10.08 17.31
CA TYR A 72 14.72 9.94 16.02
C TYR A 72 15.65 9.26 15.01
N VAL A 73 15.13 8.25 14.32
CA VAL A 73 15.77 7.71 13.11
C VAL A 73 15.42 8.68 11.98
N ILE A 74 16.38 9.52 11.59
CA ILE A 74 16.22 10.38 10.41
C ILE A 74 16.39 9.48 9.18
N PRO A 75 15.33 9.25 8.37
CA PRO A 75 15.50 8.57 7.10
C PRO A 75 16.38 9.44 6.21
N PRO A 76 17.41 8.91 5.55
CA PRO A 76 18.27 9.70 4.67
C PRO A 76 17.42 10.27 3.53
N SER A 77 17.29 11.60 3.48
CA SER A 77 16.49 12.33 2.48
C SER A 77 17.02 12.23 1.04
N LYS A 78 18.19 11.61 0.85
CA LYS A 78 18.80 11.37 -0.46
C LYS A 78 19.47 10.00 -0.43
N LEU A 79 18.69 8.95 -0.68
CA LEU A 79 19.23 7.62 -0.98
C LEU A 79 19.94 7.71 -2.34
N SER A 80 21.25 7.96 -2.32
CA SER A 80 22.07 7.87 -3.52
C SER A 80 22.06 6.43 -4.02
N LEU A 81 21.51 6.23 -5.22
CA LEU A 81 21.45 4.90 -5.82
C LEU A 81 22.89 4.37 -6.03
N PRO A 82 23.18 3.10 -5.68
CA PRO A 82 24.49 2.52 -5.93
C PRO A 82 24.78 2.52 -7.43
N LYS A 83 25.92 3.10 -7.84
CA LYS A 83 26.35 3.21 -9.26
C LYS A 83 26.48 1.86 -10.01
N LYS A 84 26.44 0.73 -9.29
CA LYS A 84 26.53 -0.64 -9.82
C LYS A 84 25.33 -1.52 -9.41
N SER A 85 24.16 -0.93 -9.19
CA SER A 85 22.95 -1.70 -8.87
C SER A 85 22.27 -2.20 -10.14
N SER A 86 21.75 -3.44 -10.10
CA SER A 86 20.90 -3.97 -11.17
C SER A 86 19.64 -3.10 -11.31
N LEU A 87 19.05 -3.08 -12.50
CA LEU A 87 17.84 -2.30 -12.77
C LEU A 87 16.71 -2.60 -11.75
N PRO A 88 16.40 -3.87 -11.41
CA PRO A 88 15.34 -4.15 -10.46
C PRO A 88 15.61 -3.59 -9.06
N LYS A 89 16.88 -3.58 -8.64
CA LYS A 89 17.29 -3.01 -7.36
C LYS A 89 17.12 -1.49 -7.35
N ARG A 90 17.40 -0.81 -8.46
CA ARG A 90 17.19 0.64 -8.58
C ARG A 90 15.71 1.01 -8.51
N MET A 91 14.89 0.33 -9.30
CA MET A 91 13.44 0.54 -9.33
C MET A 91 12.82 0.24 -7.95
N MET A 92 13.23 -0.83 -7.27
CA MET A 92 12.77 -1.12 -5.90
C MET A 92 13.12 0.02 -4.92
N CYS A 93 14.31 0.60 -5.03
CA CYS A 93 14.68 1.76 -4.21
C CYS A 93 13.82 2.99 -4.53
N GLN A 94 13.42 3.20 -5.78
CA GLN A 94 12.51 4.29 -6.18
C GLN A 94 11.09 4.07 -5.65
N ILE A 95 10.55 2.85 -5.75
CA ILE A 95 9.25 2.49 -5.16
C ILE A 95 9.22 2.80 -3.65
N LEU A 96 10.30 2.46 -2.93
CA LEU A 96 10.44 2.81 -1.52
C LEU A 96 10.52 4.33 -1.27
N GLN A 97 11.08 5.10 -2.20
CA GLN A 97 11.11 6.56 -2.12
C GLN A 97 9.70 7.15 -2.30
N TYR A 98 8.95 6.70 -3.31
CA TYR A 98 7.56 7.13 -3.51
C TYR A 98 6.67 6.81 -2.31
N HIS A 99 6.87 5.66 -1.69
CA HIS A 99 6.19 5.33 -0.44
C HIS A 99 6.53 6.30 0.69
N ALA A 100 7.81 6.64 0.86
CA ALA A 100 8.25 7.61 1.87
C ALA A 100 7.71 9.03 1.58
N GLU A 101 7.59 9.43 0.32
CA GLU A 101 6.97 10.69 -0.10
C GLU A 101 5.47 10.71 0.21
N MET A 102 4.74 9.65 -0.12
CA MET A 102 3.34 9.48 0.25
C MET A 102 3.14 9.59 1.77
N LEU A 103 4.00 8.95 2.57
CA LEU A 103 3.96 9.06 4.03
C LEU A 103 4.27 10.48 4.53
N GLN A 104 5.11 11.26 3.83
CA GLN A 104 5.33 12.66 4.18
C GLN A 104 4.10 13.52 3.89
N ILE A 105 3.44 13.31 2.74
CA ILE A 105 2.20 13.99 2.37
C ILE A 105 1.11 13.70 3.40
N THR A 106 1.01 12.44 3.83
CA THR A 106 -0.04 11.97 4.74
C THR A 106 0.32 12.04 6.23
N MET A 107 1.43 12.70 6.59
CA MET A 107 1.89 12.78 7.98
C MET A 107 2.00 11.40 8.67
N GLN A 108 2.47 10.39 7.93
CA GLN A 108 2.63 8.98 8.33
C GLN A 108 1.34 8.17 8.48
N ASP A 109 0.16 8.78 8.31
CA ASP A 109 -1.13 8.12 8.48
C ASP A 109 -2.14 8.61 7.43
N PRO A 110 -2.23 7.92 6.27
CA PRO A 110 -3.14 8.28 5.18
C PRO A 110 -4.61 8.39 5.61
N VAL A 111 -5.06 7.52 6.51
CA VAL A 111 -6.46 7.49 6.97
C VAL A 111 -6.75 8.69 7.84
N LYS A 112 -5.88 8.96 8.81
CA LYS A 112 -6.03 10.11 9.70
C LYS A 112 -5.91 11.43 8.95
N HIS A 113 -4.96 11.53 8.00
CA HIS A 113 -4.79 12.72 7.17
C HIS A 113 -6.03 13.00 6.31
N ALA A 114 -6.57 11.96 5.65
CA ALA A 114 -7.82 12.04 4.92
C ALA A 114 -8.98 12.54 5.83
N HIS A 115 -9.10 12.01 7.05
CA HIS A 115 -10.10 12.47 8.02
C HIS A 115 -9.89 13.94 8.46
N GLN A 116 -8.65 14.38 8.65
CA GLN A 116 -8.32 15.77 8.99
C GLN A 116 -8.67 16.74 7.87
N LEU A 117 -8.38 16.38 6.63
CA LEU A 117 -8.77 17.17 5.46
C LEU A 117 -10.29 17.26 5.36
N ARG A 118 -10.99 16.12 5.50
CA ARG A 118 -12.45 16.06 5.50
C ARG A 118 -13.08 16.95 6.58
N THR A 119 -12.55 16.93 7.79
CA THR A 119 -13.03 17.79 8.88
C THR A 119 -12.71 19.25 8.61
N GLY A 120 -11.51 19.58 8.10
CA GLY A 120 -11.12 20.93 7.71
C GLY A 120 -12.08 21.56 6.69
N PHE A 121 -12.51 20.80 5.70
CA PHE A 121 -13.44 21.26 4.66
C PHE A 121 -14.84 21.58 5.19
N LEU A 122 -15.34 20.81 6.16
CA LEU A 122 -16.61 21.10 6.82
C LEU A 122 -16.62 22.47 7.52
N PHE A 123 -15.45 22.99 7.92
CA PHE A 123 -15.34 24.26 8.65
C PHE A 123 -14.74 25.41 7.82
N LYS A 124 -13.96 25.12 6.77
CA LYS A 124 -13.25 26.09 5.91
C LYS A 124 -13.21 25.59 4.46
N GLU A 125 -14.30 25.83 3.75
CA GLU A 125 -14.63 25.21 2.46
C GLU A 125 -13.53 25.35 1.40
N ASN A 126 -13.08 26.57 1.08
CA ASN A 126 -12.19 26.79 -0.08
C ASN A 126 -10.72 26.40 0.17
N ALA A 127 -10.12 26.84 1.28
CA ALA A 127 -8.71 26.56 1.56
C ALA A 127 -8.43 25.06 1.82
N SER A 128 -9.44 24.33 2.29
CA SER A 128 -9.32 22.89 2.53
C SER A 128 -9.51 22.05 1.27
N LEU A 129 -10.26 22.54 0.28
CA LEU A 129 -10.44 21.88 -1.01
C LEU A 129 -9.13 21.91 -1.82
N ASP A 130 -8.50 23.08 -1.92
CA ASP A 130 -7.20 23.24 -2.60
C ASP A 130 -6.12 22.33 -1.97
N ALA A 131 -6.14 22.21 -0.63
CA ALA A 131 -5.22 21.33 0.09
C ALA A 131 -5.49 19.84 -0.20
N MET A 132 -6.76 19.44 -0.34
CA MET A 132 -7.15 18.08 -0.73
C MET A 132 -6.76 17.75 -2.16
N GLU A 133 -7.10 18.62 -3.11
CA GLU A 133 -6.75 18.42 -4.53
C GLU A 133 -5.24 18.34 -4.72
N LYS A 134 -4.49 19.19 -4.02
CA LYS A 134 -3.03 19.12 -4.01
C LYS A 134 -2.52 17.81 -3.43
N ALA A 135 -3.01 17.39 -2.26
CA ALA A 135 -2.58 16.15 -1.62
C ALA A 135 -2.90 14.93 -2.50
N LEU A 136 -4.09 14.88 -3.10
CA LEU A 136 -4.47 13.81 -4.01
C LEU A 136 -3.56 13.78 -5.24
N LYS A 137 -3.31 14.93 -5.87
CA LYS A 137 -2.41 15.01 -7.03
C LYS A 137 -0.98 14.54 -6.72
N ASP A 138 -0.48 14.89 -5.54
CA ASP A 138 0.86 14.47 -5.09
C ASP A 138 0.90 12.95 -4.81
N ILE A 139 -0.19 12.35 -4.28
CA ILE A 139 -0.32 10.90 -4.07
C ILE A 139 -0.48 10.14 -5.40
N ASP A 140 -1.29 10.66 -6.33
CA ASP A 140 -1.46 10.12 -7.68
C ASP A 140 -0.10 10.02 -8.39
N HIS A 141 0.72 11.06 -8.26
CA HIS A 141 2.08 11.05 -8.79
C HIS A 141 2.93 9.92 -8.20
N CYS A 142 2.89 9.72 -6.88
CA CYS A 142 3.61 8.63 -6.23
C CYS A 142 3.17 7.26 -6.77
N GLN A 143 1.86 7.07 -6.97
CA GLN A 143 1.30 5.81 -7.46
C GLN A 143 1.67 5.51 -8.90
N ASP A 144 1.49 6.48 -9.80
CA ASP A 144 1.78 6.30 -11.23
C ASP A 144 3.25 5.93 -11.45
N TRP A 145 4.15 6.56 -10.69
CA TRP A 145 5.57 6.30 -10.80
C TRP A 145 5.97 4.99 -10.13
N ALA A 146 5.42 4.67 -8.97
CA ALA A 146 5.68 3.38 -8.31
C ALA A 146 5.18 2.19 -9.16
N GLN A 147 4.00 2.33 -9.79
CA GLN A 147 3.46 1.33 -10.71
C GLN A 147 4.33 1.20 -11.96
N ARG A 148 4.75 2.32 -12.56
CA ARG A 148 5.65 2.28 -13.74
C ARG A 148 6.97 1.58 -13.44
N ASP A 149 7.56 1.84 -12.28
CA ASP A 149 8.80 1.20 -11.86
C ASP A 149 8.59 -0.31 -11.57
N LEU A 150 7.43 -0.68 -11.01
CA LEU A 150 7.04 -2.09 -10.84
C LEU A 150 6.88 -2.81 -12.19
N ASP A 151 6.24 -2.16 -13.17
CA ASP A 151 6.09 -2.72 -14.51
C ASP A 151 7.45 -2.89 -15.20
N ALA A 152 8.36 -1.93 -15.04
CA ALA A 152 9.72 -2.01 -15.56
C ALA A 152 10.52 -3.17 -14.93
N ILE A 153 10.34 -3.42 -13.62
CA ILE A 153 10.92 -4.58 -12.95
C ILE A 153 10.44 -5.88 -13.61
N TYR A 154 9.14 -5.99 -13.90
CA TYR A 154 8.60 -7.20 -14.54
C TYR A 154 9.07 -7.39 -15.97
N GLN A 155 9.21 -6.31 -16.74
CA GLN A 155 9.74 -6.37 -18.10
C GLN A 155 11.21 -6.80 -18.15
N ASP A 156 12.06 -6.28 -17.24
CA ASP A 156 13.50 -6.57 -17.21
C ASP A 156 13.82 -7.96 -16.64
N SER A 157 13.14 -8.35 -15.57
CA SER A 157 13.44 -9.60 -14.88
C SER A 157 12.86 -10.83 -15.56
N GLY A 158 11.77 -10.69 -16.32
CA GLY A 158 11.01 -11.81 -16.87
C GLY A 158 10.38 -12.74 -15.80
N ILE A 159 10.47 -12.37 -14.53
CA ILE A 159 10.01 -13.15 -13.37
C ILE A 159 8.97 -12.32 -12.62
N THR A 160 7.70 -12.61 -12.88
CA THR A 160 6.54 -11.89 -12.31
C THR A 160 6.33 -12.12 -10.82
N CYS A 161 6.97 -13.12 -10.22
CA CYS A 161 6.70 -13.54 -8.85
C CYS A 161 7.73 -13.02 -7.82
N ALA A 162 8.88 -12.47 -8.23
CA ALA A 162 9.97 -12.17 -7.29
C ALA A 162 9.80 -10.87 -6.48
N PHE A 163 8.78 -10.04 -6.76
CA PHE A 163 8.71 -8.66 -6.27
C PHE A 163 7.48 -8.34 -5.42
N HIS A 164 6.96 -9.32 -4.69
CA HIS A 164 5.79 -9.16 -3.80
C HIS A 164 5.86 -7.94 -2.87
N LYS A 165 7.04 -7.61 -2.35
CA LYS A 165 7.20 -6.42 -1.50
C LYS A 165 6.96 -5.11 -2.27
N ALA A 166 7.36 -5.06 -3.54
CA ALA A 166 7.11 -3.90 -4.39
C ALA A 166 5.60 -3.76 -4.67
N GLU A 167 4.92 -4.88 -4.97
CA GLU A 167 3.46 -4.92 -5.15
C GLU A 167 2.71 -4.45 -3.90
N GLU A 168 3.10 -4.94 -2.73
CA GLU A 168 2.51 -4.57 -1.45
C GLU A 168 2.62 -3.05 -1.21
N ILE A 169 3.80 -2.48 -1.47
CA ILE A 169 4.03 -1.04 -1.32
C ILE A 169 3.18 -0.24 -2.31
N VAL A 170 3.14 -0.64 -3.58
CA VAL A 170 2.31 0.01 -4.60
C VAL A 170 0.83 -0.09 -4.20
N GLY A 171 0.40 -1.22 -3.65
CA GLY A 171 -0.94 -1.43 -3.10
C GLY A 171 -1.26 -0.48 -1.94
N TRP A 172 -0.32 -0.25 -1.01
CA TRP A 172 -0.49 0.72 0.08
C TRP A 172 -0.60 2.16 -0.44
N ILE A 173 0.19 2.54 -1.44
CA ILE A 173 0.06 3.86 -2.08
C ILE A 173 -1.33 3.99 -2.74
N GLY A 174 -1.79 2.95 -3.43
CA GLY A 174 -3.15 2.91 -4.01
C GLY A 174 -4.27 2.98 -2.98
N GLN A 175 -4.12 2.36 -1.81
CA GLN A 175 -5.08 2.51 -0.71
C GLN A 175 -5.13 3.95 -0.19
N ALA A 176 -3.95 4.58 -0.03
CA ALA A 176 -3.86 5.98 0.38
C ALA A 176 -4.55 6.91 -0.63
N GLN A 177 -4.39 6.66 -1.93
CA GLN A 177 -5.10 7.36 -3.00
C GLN A 177 -6.62 7.19 -2.84
N GLY A 178 -7.10 5.95 -2.67
CA GLY A 178 -8.52 5.65 -2.51
C GLY A 178 -9.17 6.43 -1.37
N TYR A 179 -8.53 6.50 -0.20
CA TYR A 179 -9.03 7.29 0.93
C TYR A 179 -9.20 8.79 0.61
N HIS A 180 -8.33 9.36 -0.24
CA HIS A 180 -8.41 10.78 -0.62
C HIS A 180 -9.43 11.00 -1.74
N GLN A 181 -9.56 10.08 -2.69
CA GLN A 181 -10.59 10.14 -3.74
C GLN A 181 -12.00 10.03 -3.16
N ASP A 182 -12.23 9.17 -2.18
CA ASP A 182 -13.53 9.00 -1.51
C ASP A 182 -14.03 10.30 -0.86
N ILE A 183 -13.14 11.22 -0.51
CA ILE A 183 -13.50 12.53 0.04
C ILE A 183 -13.89 13.51 -1.06
N LEU A 184 -13.27 13.40 -2.23
CA LEU A 184 -13.46 14.29 -3.38
C LEU A 184 -14.58 13.84 -4.33
N GLU A 185 -15.33 12.76 -4.05
CA GLU A 185 -16.57 12.44 -4.78
C GLU A 185 -17.76 13.27 -4.24
N PRO A 186 -18.10 14.42 -4.86
CA PRO A 186 -19.09 15.36 -4.33
C PRO A 186 -20.51 14.79 -4.32
N ASP A 187 -20.85 13.79 -5.12
CA ASP A 187 -22.21 13.24 -5.20
C ASP A 187 -22.60 12.39 -3.99
N LYS A 188 -21.65 11.69 -3.36
CA LYS A 188 -21.86 11.06 -2.05
C LYS A 188 -21.95 12.12 -0.95
N TYR A 189 -21.15 13.18 -1.07
CA TYR A 189 -21.02 14.21 -0.05
C TYR A 189 -22.18 15.21 -0.02
N LYS A 190 -22.66 15.69 -1.19
CA LYS A 190 -23.88 16.50 -1.31
C LYS A 190 -25.09 15.78 -0.74
N LYS A 191 -25.25 14.48 -1.01
CA LYS A 191 -26.33 13.67 -0.41
C LYS A 191 -26.23 13.63 1.12
N HIS A 192 -25.02 13.52 1.68
CA HIS A 192 -24.82 13.44 3.12
C HIS A 192 -25.04 14.78 3.83
N ILE A 193 -24.64 15.90 3.21
CA ILE A 193 -24.92 17.25 3.70
C ILE A 193 -26.42 17.58 3.59
N LEU A 194 -27.06 17.35 2.43
CA LEU A 194 -28.49 17.59 2.28
C LEU A 194 -29.32 16.76 3.28
N LYS A 195 -28.92 15.51 3.53
CA LYS A 195 -29.57 14.67 4.54
C LYS A 195 -29.43 15.23 5.96
N HIS A 196 -28.27 15.76 6.33
CA HIS A 196 -28.09 16.40 7.64
C HIS A 196 -28.84 17.71 7.76
N ILE A 197 -28.77 18.59 6.75
CA ILE A 197 -29.50 19.88 6.75
C ILE A 197 -31.02 19.63 6.88
N THR A 198 -31.58 18.69 6.11
CA THR A 198 -33.00 18.31 6.23
C THR A 198 -33.37 17.66 7.57
N GLN A 199 -32.45 17.00 8.27
CA GLN A 199 -32.70 16.49 9.63
C GLN A 199 -32.62 17.57 10.70
N THR A 200 -31.73 18.56 10.58
CA THR A 200 -31.65 19.70 11.51
C THR A 200 -32.76 20.72 11.30
N ASP A 201 -33.28 20.92 10.10
CA ASP A 201 -34.42 21.83 9.85
C ASP A 201 -35.74 21.29 10.41
N VAL A 202 -35.91 19.97 10.51
CA VAL A 202 -37.07 19.38 11.20
C VAL A 202 -36.97 19.52 12.72
N GLY A 203 -35.75 19.69 13.27
CA GLY A 203 -35.52 19.95 14.70
C GLY A 203 -35.55 21.44 15.09
N LEU A 204 -35.13 22.35 14.20
CA LEU A 204 -35.15 23.80 14.44
C LEU A 204 -36.45 24.48 14.01
N GLY A 205 -37.22 23.87 13.10
CA GLY A 205 -38.55 24.34 12.72
C GLY A 205 -39.61 24.24 13.83
N ILE A 206 -39.34 23.51 14.91
CA ILE A 206 -40.23 23.45 16.10
C ILE A 206 -39.77 24.45 17.19
N ALA A 207 -38.47 24.77 17.27
CA ALA A 207 -37.95 25.67 18.31
C ALA A 207 -38.05 27.18 17.97
N VAL A 208 -38.23 27.55 16.70
CA VAL A 208 -38.32 28.97 16.29
C VAL A 208 -39.77 29.49 16.27
N MET A 209 -40.79 28.62 16.32
CA MET A 209 -42.20 29.03 16.43
C MET A 209 -42.69 29.28 17.87
N GLU A 210 -41.85 29.11 18.90
CA GLU A 210 -42.19 29.49 20.29
C GLU A 210 -41.60 30.83 20.74
N TYR A 211 -40.85 31.53 19.87
CA TYR A 211 -40.29 32.86 20.18
C TYR A 211 -41.00 34.03 19.48
N TRP A 212 -42.11 33.76 18.80
CA TRP A 212 -42.93 34.77 18.12
C TRP A 212 -44.45 34.54 18.30
N TYR A 213 -44.88 34.20 19.52
CA TYR A 213 -46.26 34.41 19.99
C TYR A 213 -46.28 34.74 21.48
#